data_AF-A0A8H6VM85-F1
#
_entry.id   AF-A0A8H6VM85-F1
#
_cell.length_a   1.000
_cell.length_b   1.000
_cell.length_c   1.000
_cell.angle_alpha   90.00
_cell.angle_beta   90.00
_cell.angle_gamma   90.00
#
_symmetry.space_group_name_H-M   'P 1'
#
loop_
_entity.id
_entity.type
_entity.pdbx_description
1 polymer ?
#
loop_
_entity_poly.entity_id
_entity_poly.type
_entity_poly.pdbx_seq_one_letter_code
_entity_poly.pdbx_strand_id
1 'polypeptide(L)'
;MLRVKDIKDITHVFNYDYPNNSEDYVHRIGRTARAGRTGTAITLFTTENSKQARDLVNILQDAKQQIDPRLAEMARYGGGGGGGRGYGGGRGGRGGRGGWTGGNNAPLGGNRRW
;
A
#
# COMPACT_ATOMS: atom_id res chain seq x y z
N MET A 1 18.95 -31.62 -4.08
CA MET A 1 17.67 -31.80 -3.35
C MET A 1 17.91 -31.54 -1.87
N LEU A 2 17.86 -30.28 -1.41
CA LEU A 2 18.00 -29.97 0.01
C LEU A 2 16.68 -30.28 0.70
N ARG A 3 16.65 -31.32 1.54
CA ARG A 3 15.49 -31.61 2.37
C ARG A 3 15.40 -30.54 3.44
N VAL A 4 14.26 -29.85 3.52
CA VAL A 4 13.86 -29.15 4.74
C VAL A 4 13.88 -30.20 5.85
N LYS A 5 14.84 -30.08 6.77
CA LYS A 5 14.89 -30.92 7.98
C LYS A 5 13.52 -30.76 8.64
N ASP A 6 12.79 -31.85 8.82
CA ASP A 6 11.48 -31.85 9.47
C ASP A 6 11.58 -31.20 10.85
N ILE A 7 11.29 -29.90 10.93
CA ILE A 7 11.16 -29.17 12.19
C ILE A 7 9.80 -29.57 12.75
N LYS A 8 9.77 -30.73 13.42
CA LYS A 8 8.58 -31.20 14.10
C LYS A 8 8.30 -30.28 15.28
N ASP A 9 7.04 -29.84 15.37
CA ASP A 9 6.42 -29.26 16.55
C ASP A 9 6.96 -27.88 16.99
N ILE A 10 6.99 -26.92 16.07
CA ILE A 10 7.22 -25.51 16.42
C ILE A 10 6.04 -25.03 17.27
N THR A 11 6.31 -24.69 18.53
CA THR A 11 5.31 -24.15 19.47
C THR A 11 5.22 -22.63 19.42
N HIS A 12 6.33 -21.97 19.11
CA HIS A 12 6.44 -20.51 19.08
C HIS A 12 7.15 -20.04 17.81
N VAL A 13 6.63 -18.99 17.19
CA VAL A 13 7.27 -18.27 16.09
C VAL A 13 7.53 -16.84 16.55
N PHE A 14 8.78 -16.40 16.44
CA PHE A 14 9.19 -15.03 16.74
C PHE A 14 9.57 -14.32 15.44
N ASN A 15 8.83 -13.26 15.10
CA ASN A 15 9.20 -12.34 14.04
C ASN A 15 9.96 -11.17 14.66
N TYR A 16 11.29 -11.21 14.56
CA TYR A 16 12.15 -10.13 15.02
C TYR A 16 11.99 -8.88 14.14
N ASP A 17 12.02 -9.08 12.82
CA ASP A 17 11.72 -8.06 11.82
C ASP A 17 10.43 -8.42 11.08
N TYR A 18 9.54 -7.43 10.95
CA TYR A 18 8.29 -7.61 10.22
C TYR A 18 8.58 -7.88 8.73
N PRO A 19 7.99 -8.93 8.12
CA PRO A 19 8.20 -9.22 6.70
C PRO A 19 7.65 -8.11 5.80
N ASN A 20 8.20 -7.98 4.59
CA ASN A 20 7.84 -6.90 3.68
C ASN A 20 6.40 -6.96 3.16
N ASN A 21 5.83 -8.17 3.09
CA ASN A 21 4.44 -8.38 2.70
C ASN A 21 3.68 -9.15 3.81
N SER A 22 2.35 -9.11 3.73
CA SER A 22 1.46 -9.79 4.67
C SER A 22 1.30 -11.30 4.41
N GLU A 23 1.53 -11.76 3.18
CA GLU A 23 1.45 -13.18 2.80
C GLU A 23 2.59 -14.01 3.43
N ASP A 24 3.81 -13.49 3.38
CA ASP A 24 5.02 -13.99 4.03
C ASP A 24 4.85 -14.03 5.54
N TYR A 25 4.15 -13.03 6.12
CA TYR A 25 3.78 -13.07 7.54
C TYR A 25 2.93 -14.30 7.85
N VAL A 26 1.86 -14.53 7.07
CA VAL A 26 0.99 -15.71 7.21
C VAL A 26 1.79 -17.01 7.03
N HIS A 27 2.67 -17.09 6.03
CA HIS A 27 3.52 -18.26 5.80
C HIS A 27 4.52 -18.52 6.94
N ARG A 28 5.04 -17.47 7.59
CA ARG A 28 5.95 -17.59 8.75
C ARG A 28 5.21 -18.11 9.98
N ILE A 29 4.06 -17.53 10.31
CA ILE A 29 3.29 -17.99 11.48
C ILE A 29 2.67 -19.37 11.25
N GLY A 30 2.36 -19.73 10.00
CA GLY A 30 1.91 -21.07 9.60
C GLY A 30 2.93 -22.20 9.78
N ARG A 31 4.11 -21.90 10.36
CA ARG A 31 5.08 -22.90 10.83
C ARG A 31 4.69 -23.50 12.18
N THR A 32 3.89 -22.80 12.99
CA THR A 32 3.31 -23.33 14.24
C THR A 32 1.83 -23.73 14.06
N ALA A 33 1.16 -24.14 15.14
CA ALA A 33 -0.26 -24.47 15.19
C ALA A 33 -0.76 -25.53 14.17
N ARG A 34 0.05 -26.57 13.92
CA ARG A 34 -0.29 -27.66 12.99
C ARG A 34 -0.88 -28.88 13.70
N ALA A 35 -1.75 -29.60 12.98
CA ALA A 35 -2.36 -30.88 13.39
C ALA A 35 -3.17 -30.78 14.70
N GLY A 36 -4.01 -29.75 14.83
CA GLY A 36 -4.90 -29.57 15.98
C GLY A 36 -4.23 -29.07 17.26
N ARG A 37 -2.93 -28.75 17.21
CA ARG A 37 -2.20 -28.14 18.33
C ARG A 37 -2.24 -26.63 18.24
N THR A 38 -2.25 -25.97 19.39
CA THR A 38 -2.11 -24.52 19.48
C THR A 38 -0.66 -24.10 19.24
N GLY A 39 -0.47 -22.89 18.74
CA GLY A 39 0.83 -22.30 18.48
C GLY A 39 0.78 -20.80 18.71
N THR A 40 1.90 -20.22 19.14
CA THR A 40 1.96 -18.79 19.48
C THR A 40 2.88 -18.07 18.51
N ALA A 41 2.41 -16.97 17.92
CA ALA A 41 3.23 -16.09 17.09
C ALA A 41 3.41 -14.75 17.81
N ILE A 42 4.66 -14.34 17.99
CA ILE A 42 5.03 -13.07 18.61
C ILE A 42 5.78 -12.26 17.55
N THR A 43 5.35 -11.03 17.35
CA THR A 43 5.89 -10.17 16.31
C THR A 43 6.27 -8.82 16.89
N LEU A 44 7.54 -8.45 16.71
CA LEU A 44 8.00 -7.11 17.04
C LEU A 44 7.61 -6.20 15.87
N PHE A 45 6.77 -5.22 16.15
CA PHE A 45 6.25 -4.30 15.14
C PHE A 45 6.64 -2.88 15.52
N THR A 46 7.31 -2.18 14.60
CA THR A 46 7.85 -0.84 14.85
C THR A 46 7.14 0.20 13.96
N THR A 47 7.38 1.47 14.24
CA THR A 47 6.86 2.59 13.43
C THR A 47 7.41 2.59 12.00
N GLU A 48 8.57 1.99 11.76
CA GLU A 48 9.14 1.82 10.41
C GLU A 48 8.28 0.89 9.55
N ASN A 49 7.55 -0.03 10.18
CA ASN A 49 6.63 -0.96 9.53
C ASN A 49 5.20 -0.40 9.43
N SER A 50 4.99 0.88 9.75
CA SER A 50 3.65 1.50 9.79
C SER A 50 2.86 1.36 8.48
N LYS A 51 3.54 1.29 7.32
CA LYS A 51 2.89 1.06 6.02
C LYS A 51 2.15 -0.28 5.96
N GLN A 52 2.66 -1.29 6.65
CA GLN A 52 2.11 -2.64 6.70
C GLN A 52 1.09 -2.82 7.84
N ALA A 53 0.90 -1.81 8.70
CA ALA A 53 0.04 -1.91 9.87
C ALA A 53 -1.41 -2.20 9.49
N ARG A 54 -1.89 -1.63 8.38
CA ARG A 54 -3.26 -1.85 7.90
C ARG A 54 -3.53 -3.31 7.53
N ASP A 55 -2.61 -3.92 6.79
CA ASP A 55 -2.74 -5.32 6.38
C ASP A 55 -2.63 -6.27 7.58
N LEU A 56 -1.70 -5.98 8.51
CA LEU A 56 -1.57 -6.76 9.73
C LEU A 56 -2.85 -6.70 10.59
N VAL A 57 -3.43 -5.51 10.75
CA VAL A 57 -4.69 -5.33 11.50
C VAL A 57 -5.81 -6.13 10.87
N ASN A 58 -5.95 -6.13 9.54
CA ASN A 58 -6.98 -6.93 8.86
C ASN A 58 -6.80 -8.43 9.14
N ILE A 59 -5.57 -8.94 9.06
CA ILE A 59 -5.27 -10.36 9.38
C ILE A 59 -5.65 -10.69 10.82
N LEU A 60 -5.32 -9.82 11.77
CA LEU A 60 -5.65 -10.04 13.19
C LEU A 60 -7.16 -9.99 13.43
N GLN A 61 -7.90 -9.11 12.73
CA GLN A 61 -9.37 -9.04 12.78
C GLN A 61 -10.02 -10.31 12.26
N ASP A 62 -9.59 -10.79 11.09
CA ASP A 62 -10.10 -12.02 10.47
C ASP A 62 -9.85 -13.24 11.36
N ALA A 63 -8.68 -13.28 12.01
CA ALA A 63 -8.30 -14.30 12.98
C ALA A 63 -8.92 -14.09 14.38
N LYS A 64 -9.76 -13.07 14.56
CA LYS A 64 -10.43 -12.70 15.83
C LYS A 64 -9.46 -12.54 17.01
N GLN A 65 -8.26 -12.04 16.72
CA GLN A 65 -7.23 -11.80 17.73
C GLN A 65 -7.45 -10.44 18.42
N GLN A 66 -6.90 -10.31 19.62
CA GLN A 66 -6.83 -9.02 20.31
C GLN A 66 -5.83 -8.13 19.58
N ILE A 67 -6.23 -6.90 19.26
CA ILE A 67 -5.42 -5.95 18.50
C ILE A 67 -4.91 -4.90 19.47
N ASP A 68 -3.59 -4.72 19.50
CA ASP A 68 -2.99 -3.66 20.32
C ASP A 68 -3.50 -2.28 19.84
N PRO A 69 -4.00 -1.42 20.75
CA PRO A 69 -4.49 -0.10 20.38
C PRO A 69 -3.48 0.76 19.61
N ARG A 70 -2.18 0.63 19.92
CA ARG A 70 -1.10 1.35 19.22
C ARG A 70 -0.95 0.86 17.79
N LEU A 71 -1.12 -0.45 17.56
CA LEU A 71 -1.12 -1.01 16.20
C LEU A 71 -2.35 -0.54 15.41
N ALA A 72 -3.53 -0.51 16.03
CA ALA A 72 -4.73 0.02 15.40
C ALA A 72 -4.60 1.50 15.05
N GLU A 73 -3.97 2.29 15.92
CA GLU A 73 -3.63 3.68 15.67
C GLU A 73 -2.64 3.82 14.50
N MET A 74 -1.57 3.02 14.48
CA MET A 74 -0.63 2.97 13.36
C MET A 74 -1.31 2.56 12.05
N ALA A 75 -2.30 1.67 12.06
CA ALA A 75 -3.05 1.33 10.85
C ALA A 75 -3.92 2.48 10.34
N ARG A 76 -4.42 3.34 11.25
CA ARG A 76 -5.22 4.52 10.91
C ARG A 76 -4.37 5.66 10.34
N TYR A 77 -3.18 5.88 10.90
CA TYR A 77 -2.33 7.02 10.54
C TYR A 77 -1.12 6.67 9.66
N GLY A 78 -0.66 5.42 9.68
CA GLY A 78 0.51 4.91 8.94
C GLY A 78 0.35 4.87 7.42
N GLY A 79 -0.86 5.16 6.91
CA GLY A 79 -1.14 5.33 5.48
C GLY A 79 -1.08 6.77 4.98
N GLY A 80 -0.74 7.75 5.82
CA GLY A 80 -1.09 9.16 5.57
C GLY A 80 0.03 10.17 5.78
N GLY A 81 1.20 9.96 5.17
CA GLY A 81 2.31 10.93 5.12
C GLY A 81 2.69 11.31 3.69
N GLY A 82 1.69 11.60 2.85
CA GLY A 82 1.87 11.95 1.43
C GLY A 82 0.91 13.04 0.97
N GLY A 83 0.55 13.98 1.85
CA GLY A 83 -0.19 15.19 1.49
C GLY A 83 0.78 16.27 1.04
N GLY A 84 1.05 16.34 -0.27
CA GLY A 84 1.99 17.32 -0.81
C GLY A 84 2.00 17.42 -2.34
N ARG A 85 0.85 17.70 -2.95
CA ARG A 85 0.70 18.53 -4.18
C ARG A 85 -0.78 18.69 -4.52
N GLY A 86 -1.47 19.48 -3.69
CA GLY A 86 -2.63 20.21 -4.16
C GLY A 86 -2.16 21.28 -5.14
N TYR A 87 -2.29 21.02 -6.44
CA TYR A 87 -2.44 22.08 -7.44
C TYR A 87 -3.94 22.24 -7.69
N GLY A 88 -4.55 23.09 -6.87
CA GLY A 88 -5.83 23.69 -7.20
C GLY A 88 -5.65 24.72 -8.33
N GLY A 89 -6.70 24.86 -9.15
CA GLY A 89 -6.89 25.97 -10.10
C GLY A 89 -7.01 25.48 -11.54
N GLY A 90 -8.18 25.44 -12.17
CA GLY A 90 -9.46 25.98 -11.78
C GLY A 90 -10.55 25.49 -12.72
N ARG A 91 -11.76 25.35 -12.17
CA ARG A 91 -13.00 25.22 -12.94
C ARG A 91 -13.69 26.58 -12.85
N GLY A 92 -13.66 27.35 -13.93
CA GLY A 92 -14.36 28.63 -14.00
C GLY A 92 -14.57 29.09 -15.44
N GLY A 93 -15.84 29.27 -15.84
CA GLY A 93 -16.19 30.12 -16.98
C GLY A 93 -16.97 29.44 -18.11
N ARG A 94 -18.29 29.39 -17.97
CA ARG A 94 -19.24 29.25 -19.08
C ARG A 94 -19.71 30.67 -19.46
N GLY A 95 -19.63 31.05 -20.74
CA GLY A 95 -20.13 32.33 -21.29
C GLY A 95 -19.02 33.10 -22.01
N GLY A 96 -19.18 33.71 -23.18
CA GLY A 96 -20.34 34.01 -24.01
C GLY A 96 -19.89 34.63 -25.36
N ARG A 97 -20.87 34.88 -26.23
CA ARG A 97 -20.81 35.40 -27.60
C ARG A 97 -19.97 36.67 -27.85
N GLY A 98 -19.48 36.78 -29.10
CA GLY A 98 -19.09 38.02 -29.81
C GLY A 98 -17.67 37.90 -30.38
N GLY A 99 -17.38 37.90 -31.69
CA GLY A 99 -17.93 38.66 -32.80
C GLY A 99 -16.90 39.73 -33.23
N TRP A 100 -16.65 39.86 -34.54
CA TRP A 100 -15.81 40.88 -35.23
C TRP A 100 -14.28 40.60 -35.24
N THR A 101 -13.48 40.66 -36.31
CA THR A 101 -13.62 41.09 -37.73
C THR A 101 -12.29 40.87 -38.47
N GLY A 102 -12.35 40.64 -39.79
CA GLY A 102 -11.30 40.95 -40.79
C GLY A 102 -10.15 39.93 -40.88
N GLY A 103 -9.98 39.15 -41.95
CA GLY A 103 -9.98 39.54 -43.36
C GLY A 103 -8.53 39.57 -43.84
N ASN A 104 -8.09 38.51 -44.54
CA ASN A 104 -7.11 38.53 -45.64
C ASN A 104 -6.71 37.08 -45.99
N ASN A 105 -7.51 36.49 -46.87
CA ASN A 105 -7.16 35.27 -47.59
C ASN A 105 -6.13 35.65 -48.67
N ALA A 106 -4.88 35.19 -48.53
CA ALA A 106 -3.88 35.24 -49.59
C ALA A 106 -3.13 33.91 -49.64
N PRO A 107 -3.32 33.07 -50.68
CA PRO A 107 -2.49 31.91 -50.92
C PRO A 107 -1.27 32.37 -51.73
N LEU A 108 -0.07 32.27 -51.16
CA LEU A 108 1.16 32.46 -51.90
C LEU A 108 2.06 31.25 -51.68
N GLY A 109 2.17 30.45 -52.74
CA GLY A 109 3.07 29.32 -52.81
C GLY A 109 4.54 29.72 -52.80
N GLY A 110 5.42 28.74 -52.58
CA GLY A 110 6.86 29.00 -52.59
C GLY A 110 7.74 27.82 -52.18
N ASN A 111 7.66 26.73 -52.93
CA ASN A 111 8.73 25.79 -53.30
C ASN A 111 10.14 25.87 -52.65
N ARG A 112 10.68 24.66 -52.32
CA ARG A 112 12.09 24.18 -52.22
C ARG A 112 12.65 24.01 -50.79
N ARG A 113 12.92 22.77 -50.33
CA ARG A 113 14.07 21.84 -50.60
C ARG A 113 15.41 22.39 -50.09
N TRP A 114 15.96 21.79 -49.04
CA TRP A 114 17.06 20.79 -49.07
C TRP A 114 16.83 19.77 -47.96
#